data_AF-A0A0W8G616-F1
#
_entry.id   AF-A0A0W8G616-F1
#
_cell.length_a   1.000
_cell.length_b   1.000
_cell.length_c   1.000
_cell.angle_alpha   90.00
_cell.angle_beta   90.00
_cell.angle_gamma   90.00
#
_symmetry.space_group_name_H-M   'P 1'
#
loop_
_entity.id
_entity.type
_entity.pdbx_description
1 polymer ?
#
loop_
_entity_poly.entity_id
_entity_poly.type
_entity_poly.pdbx_seq_one_letter_code
_entity_poly.pdbx_strand_id
1 'polypeptide(L)' 'MVAVGTGPNPVLLNATAGLERNRRGYVVVNEETGETSLENVFAGGDIVTGSATVILAMGAGRRAAKEIARRLLGRD' A
#
# COMPACT_ATOMS: atom_id res chain seq x y z
N MET A 1 -0.19 -28.69 9.49
CA MET A 1 -0.61 -27.32 9.13
C MET A 1 0.31 -26.36 9.85
N VAL A 2 0.89 -25.38 9.16
CA VAL A 2 1.76 -24.37 9.76
C VAL A 2 1.09 -23.01 9.55
N ALA A 3 0.79 -22.29 10.65
CA ALA A 3 0.03 -21.04 10.65
C ALA A 3 0.77 -19.97 11.47
N VAL A 4 1.96 -19.58 11.01
CA VAL A 4 2.87 -18.64 11.71
C VAL A 4 2.88 -17.23 11.12
N GLY A 5 1.84 -16.90 10.34
CA GLY A 5 1.68 -15.60 9.68
C GLY A 5 2.14 -15.58 8.23
N THR A 6 2.00 -14.41 7.60
CA THR A 6 2.31 -14.17 6.18
C THR A 6 3.22 -12.96 6.02
N GLY A 7 4.01 -12.95 4.95
CA GLY A 7 4.85 -11.82 4.56
C GLY A 7 4.49 -11.29 3.16
N PRO A 8 5.04 -10.13 2.78
CA PRO A 8 4.85 -9.57 1.44
C PRO A 8 5.57 -10.43 0.39
N ASN A 9 5.04 -10.47 -0.85
CA ASN A 9 5.67 -11.22 -1.94
C ASN A 9 6.93 -10.48 -2.44
N PRO A 10 8.16 -11.03 -2.25
CA PRO A 10 9.37 -10.34 -2.61
C PRO A 10 9.60 -10.25 -4.13
N VAL A 11 9.03 -11.15 -4.93
CA VAL A 11 9.30 -11.20 -6.39
C VAL A 11 8.77 -9.95 -7.09
N LEU A 12 7.49 -9.63 -6.87
CA LEU A 12 6.86 -8.44 -7.47
C LEU A 12 7.51 -7.16 -6.98
N LEU A 13 7.81 -7.10 -5.69
CA LEU A 13 8.40 -5.92 -5.10
C LEU A 13 9.82 -5.71 -5.66
N ASN A 14 10.67 -6.74 -5.69
CA ASN A 14 12.03 -6.67 -6.25
C ASN A 14 12.06 -6.28 -7.72
N ALA A 15 11.06 -6.69 -8.50
CA ALA A 15 10.94 -6.30 -9.90
C ALA A 15 10.48 -4.84 -10.10
N THR A 16 9.95 -4.19 -9.06
CA THR A 16 9.45 -2.81 -9.12
C THR A 16 10.53 -1.84 -8.62
N ALA A 17 11.34 -1.33 -9.55
CA ALA A 17 12.38 -0.35 -9.25
C ALA A 17 11.79 0.95 -8.67
N GLY A 18 12.46 1.53 -7.67
CA GLY A 18 12.06 2.79 -7.04
C GLY A 18 10.91 2.69 -6.02
N LEU A 19 10.32 1.51 -5.83
CA LEU A 19 9.30 1.29 -4.80
C LEU A 19 9.94 1.09 -3.42
N GLU A 20 9.79 2.10 -2.56
CA GLU A 20 10.32 2.10 -1.20
C GLU A 20 9.61 1.08 -0.30
N ARG A 21 10.41 0.44 0.55
CA ARG A 21 9.97 -0.60 1.46
C ARG A 21 10.58 -0.41 2.82
N ASN A 22 9.84 -0.79 3.85
CA ASN A 22 10.37 -0.83 5.19
C ASN A 22 11.30 -2.05 5.38
N ARG A 23 11.97 -2.13 6.53
CA ARG A 23 12.90 -3.23 6.86
C ARG A 23 12.27 -4.62 6.83
N ARG A 24 10.94 -4.72 6.88
CA ARG A 24 10.17 -5.98 6.84
C ARG A 24 9.63 -6.30 5.44
N GLY A 25 9.96 -5.48 4.42
CA GLY A 25 9.60 -5.70 3.03
C GLY A 25 8.20 -5.19 2.63
N TYR A 26 7.48 -4.50 3.52
CA TYR A 26 6.18 -3.91 3.19
C TYR A 26 6.35 -2.55 2.52
N VAL A 27 5.37 -2.17 1.70
CA VAL A 27 5.39 -0.93 0.92
C VAL A 27 5.23 0.27 1.85
N VAL A 28 6.11 1.26 1.70
CA VAL A 28 5.99 2.55 2.39
C VAL A 28 5.03 3.42 1.61
N VAL A 29 4.11 4.07 2.33
CA VAL A 29 3.14 5.00 1.76
C VAL A 29 3.01 6.25 2.61
N ASN A 30 2.54 7.34 1.99
CA ASN A 30 1.97 8.46 2.72
C ASN A 30 0.66 8.02 3.40
N GLU A 31 0.55 8.20 4.72
CA GLU A 31 -0.58 7.68 5.50
C GLU A 31 -1.92 8.35 5.19
N GLU A 32 -1.89 9.62 4.76
CA GLU A 32 -3.08 10.40 4.44
C GLU A 32 -3.63 10.06 3.06
N THR A 33 -2.74 9.89 2.08
CA THR A 33 -3.11 9.69 0.67
C THR A 33 -3.07 8.24 0.21
N GLY A 34 -2.26 7.39 0.86
CA GLY A 34 -1.95 6.03 0.40
C GLY A 34 -0.97 5.95 -0.77
N GLU A 35 -0.35 7.07 -1.15
CA GLU A 35 0.61 7.10 -2.26
C GLU A 35 1.96 6.49 -1.85
N THR A 36 2.56 5.72 -2.76
CA THR A 36 3.88 5.14 -2.58
C THR A 36 4.99 6.15 -2.92
N SER A 37 6.25 5.72 -2.90
CA SER A 37 7.38 6.52 -3.43
C SER A 37 7.31 6.72 -4.95
N LEU A 38 6.48 5.95 -5.67
CA LEU A 38 6.25 6.11 -7.10
C LEU A 38 5.02 7.00 -7.33
N GLU A 39 5.19 8.02 -8.15
CA GLU A 39 4.15 8.99 -8.47
C GLU A 39 2.92 8.28 -9.07
N ASN A 40 1.73 8.61 -8.55
CA ASN A 40 0.44 8.05 -8.97
C ASN A 40 0.30 6.53 -8.79
N VAL A 41 1.15 5.92 -7.97
CA VAL A 41 1.03 4.53 -7.52
C VAL A 41 0.62 4.54 -6.05
N PHE A 42 -0.44 3.80 -5.72
CA PHE A 42 -1.04 3.79 -4.38
C PHE A 42 -1.10 2.36 -3.83
N ALA A 43 -0.99 2.23 -2.51
CA ALA A 43 -1.10 0.96 -1.81
C ALA A 43 -1.88 1.09 -0.50
N GLY A 44 -2.50 0.00 -0.06
CA GLY A 44 -3.29 -0.06 1.16
C GLY A 44 -3.55 -1.49 1.62
N GLY A 45 -3.96 -1.63 2.88
CA GLY A 45 -4.17 -2.94 3.52
C GLY A 45 -2.85 -3.61 3.95
N ASP A 46 -2.87 -4.94 4.05
CA ASP A 46 -1.79 -5.73 4.66
C ASP A 46 -0.43 -5.55 3.97
N ILE A 47 -0.40 -5.17 2.68
CA ILE A 47 0.86 -4.90 1.96
C ILE A 47 1.61 -3.67 2.50
N VAL A 48 0.92 -2.80 3.25
CA VAL A 48 1.47 -1.62 3.91
C VAL A 48 1.70 -1.89 5.40
N THR A 49 0.68 -2.42 6.09
CA THR A 49 0.70 -2.53 7.56
C THR A 49 1.27 -3.86 8.07
N GLY A 50 1.39 -4.88 7.22
CA GLY A 50 1.40 -6.28 7.65
C GLY A 50 0.01 -6.76 8.04
N SER A 51 -0.11 -8.06 8.34
CA SER A 51 -1.38 -8.72 8.66
C SER A 51 -2.21 -7.91 9.67
N ALA A 52 -3.33 -7.35 9.20
CA ALA A 52 -4.21 -6.48 9.96
C ALA A 52 -5.66 -6.95 9.84
N THR A 53 -6.61 -6.05 10.08
CA THR A 53 -8.05 -6.34 10.00
C THR A 53 -8.64 -5.85 8.69
N VAL A 54 -9.73 -6.49 8.25
CA VAL A 54 -10.46 -6.10 7.03
C VAL A 54 -10.90 -4.63 7.07
N ILE A 55 -11.34 -4.12 8.23
CA ILE A 55 -11.79 -2.73 8.34
C ILE A 55 -10.66 -1.71 8.10
N LEU A 56 -9.43 -2.04 8.51
CA LEU A 56 -8.26 -1.19 8.24
C LEU A 56 -7.90 -1.21 6.76
N ALA A 57 -7.93 -2.38 6.13
CA ALA A 57 -7.70 -2.51 4.68
C ALA A 57 -8.75 -1.72 3.88
N MET A 58 -10.03 -1.82 4.25
CA MET A 58 -11.12 -1.05 3.63
C MET A 58 -10.94 0.45 3.82
N GLY A 59 -10.50 0.90 5.00
CA GLY A 59 -10.20 2.29 5.27
C GLY A 59 -9.05 2.83 4.42
N ALA A 60 -7.97 2.06 4.31
CA ALA A 60 -6.83 2.41 3.46
C ALA A 60 -7.23 2.50 1.97
N GLY A 61 -8.02 1.53 1.48
CA GLY A 61 -8.52 1.54 0.11
C GLY A 61 -9.39 2.76 -0.21
N ARG A 62 -10.26 3.19 0.73
CA ARG A 62 -11.06 4.40 0.56
C ARG A 62 -10.22 5.68 0.50
N ARG A 63 -9.15 5.78 1.29
CA ARG A 63 -8.23 6.92 1.25
C ARG A 63 -7.50 7.00 -0.10
N ALA A 64 -6.89 5.89 -0.51
CA ALA A 64 -6.22 5.80 -1.81
C ALA A 64 -7.16 6.13 -2.97
N ALA A 65 -8.37 5.58 -2.98
CA ALA A 65 -9.36 5.86 -4.01
C ALA A 65 -9.76 7.35 -4.05
N LYS A 66 -9.88 8.01 -2.90
CA LYS A 66 -10.18 9.45 -2.84
C LYS A 66 -9.06 10.27 -3.47
N GLU A 67 -7.80 9.96 -3.18
CA GLU A 67 -6.66 10.67 -3.77
C GLU A 67 -6.53 10.41 -5.27
N ILE A 68 -6.70 9.16 -5.71
CA ILE A 68 -6.73 8.80 -7.14
C ILE A 68 -7.80 9.62 -7.86
N ALA A 69 -9.01 9.68 -7.30
CA ALA A 69 -10.09 10.47 -7.87
C ALA A 69 -9.76 11.98 -7.87
N ARG A 70 -9.18 12.50 -6.79
CA ARG A 70 -8.75 13.90 -6.68
C ARG A 70 -7.81 14.28 -7.83
N ARG A 71 -6.78 13.46 -8.07
CA ARG A 71 -5.77 13.68 -9.12
C ARG A 71 -6.29 13.50 -10.54
N LEU A 72 -7.03 12.42 -10.80
CA LEU A 72 -7.49 12.13 -12.16
C LEU A 72 -8.65 13.03 -12.60
N LEU A 73 -9.45 13.52 -11.66
CA LEU A 73 -10.60 14.37 -11.97
C LEU A 73 -10.30 15.87 -11.85
N GLY A 74 -9.07 16.26 -11.51
CA GLY A 74 -8.67 17.66 -11.35
C GLY A 74 -9.49 18.41 -10.29
N ARG A 75 -9.94 17.72 -9.25
CA ARG A 75 -10.70 18.32 -8.15
C ARG A 75 -9.71 18.60 -7.03
N ASP A 76 -9.33 19.85 -6.82
CA ASP A 76 -8.54 20.26 -5.65
C ASP A 76 -9.37 20.18 -4.35
#